data_AF-A0A813LTM6-F1
#
_entry.id   AF-A0A813LTM6-F1
#
_cell.length_a   1.000
_cell.length_b   1.000
_cell.length_c   1.000
_cell.angle_alpha   90.00
_cell.angle_beta   90.00
_cell.angle_gamma   90.00
#
_symmetry.space_group_name_H-M   'P 1'
#
loop_
_entity.id
_entity.type
_entity.pdbx_description
1 polymer ?
#
loop_
_entity_poly.entity_id
_entity_poly.type
_entity_poly.pdbx_seq_one_letter_code
_entity_poly.pdbx_strand_id
1 'polypeptide(L)'
;MKAAGSASPAVGHQGGPNSNNNNNNNNNNNSTAIQNVRESVSRLLEGLGRRDAAGHGEDSPREKTGKFASNDAMIHTPDPHQDGYGSMGDPSSSSFSQGFPGSGPHNSEGAPGGPMLPGAYAGPKSAQGSEIFAPLFTVGCLMVFLTPIWQLVYLTQDADVQFWLGRSWGQLAALLPLMFVGGFFAHLKLRRPHRLTALLSLLVPSMVLLVEGHELMGLSLDKASGLRSANCQAFEGKQLLQDSWVAADRLLESCKKDGQSVLLPDCSGYWAARVDHREDWDYLESLETRHGCAGWCQDGRQLWTLGKAQDSCSTAVAQVFSQKAARTSLQVMVYSTCVLVVACSATVAVVVWQRQGHASK
;
A
#
# COMPACT_ATOMS: atom_id res chain seq x y z
N MET A 1 -58.04 -57.65 -7.09
CA MET A 1 -58.21 -56.31 -7.69
C MET A 1 -58.38 -55.29 -6.57
N LYS A 2 -57.31 -54.60 -6.20
CA LYS A 2 -57.34 -53.49 -5.22
C LYS A 2 -56.14 -52.57 -5.49
N ALA A 3 -56.43 -51.28 -5.37
CA ALA A 3 -55.68 -50.09 -5.73
C ALA A 3 -54.26 -49.97 -5.16
N ALA A 4 -53.42 -49.12 -5.78
CA ALA A 4 -53.02 -47.83 -5.22
C ALA A 4 -52.08 -47.07 -6.18
N GLY A 5 -52.48 -45.86 -6.56
CA GLY A 5 -51.61 -44.87 -7.18
C GLY A 5 -50.82 -44.11 -6.11
N SER A 6 -49.59 -43.74 -6.44
CA SER A 6 -48.71 -42.90 -5.61
C SER A 6 -48.48 -41.58 -6.32
N ALA A 7 -48.90 -40.50 -5.66
CA ALA A 7 -48.73 -39.12 -6.08
C ALA A 7 -47.39 -38.57 -5.57
N SER A 8 -46.72 -37.77 -6.41
CA SER A 8 -45.53 -36.99 -6.05
C SER A 8 -45.91 -35.75 -5.22
N PRO A 9 -45.08 -35.33 -4.25
CA PRO A 9 -45.27 -34.05 -3.59
C PRO A 9 -44.64 -32.91 -4.38
N ALA A 10 -45.44 -31.87 -4.65
CA ALA A 10 -45.00 -30.57 -5.12
C ALA A 10 -44.31 -29.82 -3.99
N VAL A 11 -43.06 -29.43 -4.19
CA VAL A 11 -42.32 -28.53 -3.30
C VAL A 11 -42.69 -27.09 -3.67
N GLY A 12 -43.57 -26.49 -2.85
CA GLY A 12 -43.89 -25.07 -2.92
C GLY A 12 -42.80 -24.25 -2.24
N HIS A 13 -42.07 -23.44 -3.02
CA HIS A 13 -41.19 -22.42 -2.47
C HIS A 13 -42.04 -21.21 -2.02
N GLN A 14 -42.24 -21.07 -0.70
CA GLN A 14 -42.80 -19.87 -0.11
C GLN A 14 -41.75 -18.75 -0.13
N GLY A 15 -42.09 -17.63 -0.76
CA GLY A 15 -41.37 -16.38 -0.62
C GLY A 15 -41.50 -15.83 0.80
N GLY A 16 -40.37 -15.62 1.45
CA GLY A 16 -40.24 -14.92 2.73
C GLY A 16 -39.76 -13.46 2.54
N PRO A 17 -40.10 -12.55 3.47
CA PRO A 17 -40.03 -11.12 3.26
C PRO A 17 -38.63 -10.53 3.45
N ASN A 18 -38.22 -9.74 2.46
CA ASN A 18 -37.49 -8.48 2.54
C ASN A 18 -36.76 -8.16 3.88
N SER A 19 -35.55 -8.70 4.07
CA SER A 19 -34.56 -8.23 5.04
C SER A 19 -33.36 -7.63 4.30
N ASN A 20 -33.56 -6.49 3.63
CA ASN A 20 -32.48 -5.70 3.05
C ASN A 20 -32.63 -4.25 3.48
N ASN A 21 -31.99 -3.85 4.59
CA ASN A 21 -31.59 -2.43 4.74
C ASN A 21 -30.55 -2.05 5.82
N ASN A 22 -29.82 -2.99 6.45
CA ASN A 22 -28.92 -2.62 7.56
C ASN A 22 -27.41 -2.71 7.29
N ASN A 23 -26.94 -3.16 6.12
CA ASN A 23 -25.50 -3.31 5.85
C ASN A 23 -24.84 -2.14 5.09
N ASN A 24 -25.60 -1.12 4.68
CA ASN A 24 -25.03 0.06 4.00
C ASN A 24 -24.40 1.10 4.93
N ASN A 25 -24.50 0.95 6.26
CA ASN A 25 -23.95 1.95 7.18
C ASN A 25 -22.45 1.78 7.49
N ASN A 26 -21.87 0.58 7.34
CA ASN A 26 -20.45 0.39 7.68
C ASN A 26 -19.48 0.89 6.61
N ASN A 27 -19.86 0.87 5.33
CA ASN A 27 -19.01 1.43 4.27
C ASN A 27 -18.98 2.97 4.28
N ASN A 28 -20.06 3.62 4.73
CA ASN A 28 -20.13 5.09 4.83
C ASN A 28 -19.27 5.64 5.97
N ASN A 29 -19.11 4.89 7.07
CA ASN A 29 -18.33 5.33 8.22
C ASN A 29 -16.81 5.39 7.91
N ASN A 30 -16.29 4.44 7.14
CA ASN A 30 -14.87 4.43 6.75
C ASN A 30 -14.54 5.52 5.71
N SER A 31 -15.48 5.82 4.79
CA SER A 31 -15.33 6.97 3.88
C SER A 31 -15.22 8.30 4.66
N THR A 32 -16.00 8.43 5.74
CA THR A 32 -15.99 9.63 6.58
C THR A 32 -14.69 9.79 7.37
N ALA A 33 -14.13 8.69 7.89
CA ALA A 33 -12.84 8.71 8.60
C ALA A 33 -11.67 9.11 7.69
N ILE A 34 -11.62 8.56 6.47
CA ILE A 34 -10.61 8.92 5.45
C ILE A 34 -10.76 10.40 5.06
N GLN A 35 -11.99 10.89 4.88
CA GLN A 35 -12.22 12.31 4.61
C GLN A 35 -11.78 13.20 5.78
N ASN A 36 -12.05 12.79 7.02
CA ASN A 36 -11.66 13.56 8.21
C ASN A 36 -10.13 13.65 8.38
N VAL A 37 -9.40 12.57 8.10
CA VAL A 37 -7.92 12.59 8.14
C VAL A 37 -7.38 13.41 6.98
N ARG A 38 -7.93 13.25 5.77
CA ARG A 38 -7.57 14.07 4.61
C ARG A 38 -7.81 15.55 4.88
N GLU A 39 -8.93 15.90 5.52
CA GLU A 39 -9.20 17.26 5.98
C GLU A 39 -8.22 17.70 7.07
N SER A 40 -7.90 16.86 8.04
CA SER A 40 -6.96 17.21 9.12
C SER A 40 -5.55 17.47 8.61
N VAL A 41 -5.08 16.66 7.65
CA VAL A 41 -3.82 16.86 6.95
C VAL A 41 -3.89 18.14 6.11
N SER A 42 -4.98 18.37 5.39
CA SER A 42 -5.18 19.59 4.60
C SER A 42 -5.15 20.84 5.49
N ARG A 43 -5.83 20.81 6.64
CA ARG A 43 -5.84 21.91 7.63
C ARG A 43 -4.46 22.14 8.25
N LEU A 44 -3.70 21.08 8.51
CA LEU A 44 -2.31 21.18 8.96
C LEU A 44 -1.43 21.85 7.89
N LEU A 45 -1.59 21.47 6.62
CA LEU A 45 -0.86 22.08 5.51
C LEU A 45 -1.24 23.55 5.31
N GLU A 46 -2.52 23.90 5.39
CA GLU A 46 -3.00 25.29 5.31
C GLU A 46 -2.52 26.14 6.49
N GLY A 47 -2.50 25.59 7.70
CA GLY A 47 -1.99 26.28 8.89
C GLY A 47 -0.50 26.61 8.82
N LEU A 48 0.29 25.78 8.12
CA LEU A 48 1.71 26.01 7.91
C LEU A 48 1.98 27.05 6.82
N GLY A 49 1.12 27.18 5.81
CA GLY A 49 1.24 28.19 4.76
C GLY A 49 0.93 29.63 5.20
N ARG A 50 0.22 29.82 6.31
CA ARG A 50 -0.26 31.14 6.74
C ARG A 50 0.72 32.00 7.56
N ARG A 51 1.89 31.46 7.95
CA ARG A 51 2.83 32.18 8.81
C ARG A 51 3.85 33.08 8.09
N ASP A 52 3.98 32.97 6.77
CA ASP A 52 4.96 33.75 6.00
C ASP A 52 4.34 34.88 5.14
N ALA A 53 3.02 35.13 5.25
CA ALA A 53 2.29 36.09 4.40
C ALA A 53 1.79 37.34 5.14
N ALA A 54 2.42 37.75 6.24
CA ALA A 54 2.19 39.06 6.86
C ALA A 54 3.04 40.13 6.17
N GLY A 55 2.69 40.50 4.93
CA GLY A 55 3.35 41.60 4.25
C GLY A 55 3.24 41.58 2.73
N HIS A 56 2.02 41.64 2.19
CA HIS A 56 1.65 42.42 1.01
C HIS A 56 0.18 42.13 0.69
N GLY A 57 -0.67 43.13 0.91
CA GLY A 57 -2.05 43.09 0.45
C GLY A 57 -2.10 43.44 -1.03
N GLU A 58 -2.77 42.61 -1.81
CA GLU A 58 -3.35 43.01 -3.09
C GLU A 58 -4.61 42.17 -3.35
N ASP A 59 -5.68 42.90 -3.68
CA ASP A 59 -7.03 42.46 -4.00
C ASP A 59 -7.11 41.83 -5.40
N SER A 60 -7.78 40.69 -5.57
CA SER A 60 -8.53 40.34 -6.82
C SER A 60 -9.19 38.96 -6.82
N PRO A 61 -10.17 38.68 -7.72
CA PRO A 61 -11.42 38.06 -7.33
C PRO A 61 -11.67 36.65 -7.90
N ARG A 62 -12.38 35.87 -7.07
CA ARG A 62 -13.51 34.97 -7.37
C ARG A 62 -13.64 34.46 -8.82
N GLU A 63 -13.13 33.26 -9.07
CA GLU A 63 -13.42 32.47 -10.28
C GLU A 63 -14.18 31.17 -9.96
N LYS A 64 -15.01 30.78 -10.94
CA LYS A 64 -16.16 29.87 -10.83
C LYS A 64 -15.77 28.39 -10.92
N THR A 65 -16.60 27.58 -10.27
CA THR A 65 -16.71 26.13 -10.30
C THR A 65 -16.74 25.53 -11.72
N GLY A 66 -15.89 24.54 -11.97
CA GLY A 66 -15.93 23.66 -13.13
C GLY A 66 -16.05 22.18 -12.73
N LYS A 67 -17.13 21.53 -13.16
CA LYS A 67 -17.38 20.08 -13.09
C LYS A 67 -16.29 19.34 -13.86
N PHE A 68 -15.69 18.31 -13.26
CA PHE A 68 -14.84 17.35 -13.98
C PHE A 68 -15.59 16.02 -14.13
N ALA A 69 -15.79 15.64 -15.39
CA ALA A 69 -16.36 14.37 -15.81
C ALA A 69 -15.33 13.25 -15.65
N SER A 70 -15.80 12.09 -15.22
CA SER A 70 -15.05 10.84 -15.15
C SER A 70 -14.89 10.28 -16.56
N ASN A 71 -13.64 10.09 -17.01
CA ASN A 71 -13.32 9.36 -18.23
C ASN A 71 -12.71 8.02 -17.85
N ASP A 72 -13.50 6.95 -18.03
CA ASP A 72 -13.03 5.57 -18.00
C ASP A 72 -12.20 5.28 -19.26
N ALA A 73 -10.91 5.01 -19.07
CA ALA A 73 -10.03 4.49 -20.10
C ALA A 73 -9.60 3.07 -19.69
N MET A 74 -10.16 2.08 -20.39
CA MET A 74 -9.71 0.69 -20.40
C MET A 74 -8.23 0.63 -20.79
N ILE A 75 -7.38 0.18 -19.87
CA ILE A 75 -6.00 -0.22 -20.17
C ILE A 75 -5.98 -1.75 -20.17
N HIS A 76 -5.84 -2.33 -21.36
CA HIS A 76 -5.37 -3.69 -21.56
C HIS A 76 -3.94 -3.80 -21.03
N THR A 77 -3.71 -4.66 -20.03
CA THR A 77 -2.36 -5.11 -19.65
C THR A 77 -2.13 -6.51 -20.19
N PRO A 78 -1.02 -6.78 -20.90
CA PRO A 78 -0.64 -8.13 -21.32
C PRO A 78 -0.04 -8.94 -20.15
N ASP A 79 -0.30 -10.24 -20.16
CA ASP A 79 0.20 -11.25 -19.22
C ASP A 79 1.75 -11.25 -19.10
N PRO A 80 2.31 -11.36 -17.88
CA PRO A 80 3.67 -11.82 -17.72
C PRO A 80 3.69 -13.32 -17.45
N HIS A 81 4.22 -14.04 -18.44
CA HIS A 81 4.77 -15.38 -18.35
C HIS A 81 5.62 -15.56 -17.07
N GLN A 82 5.33 -16.65 -16.36
CA GLN A 82 6.20 -17.24 -15.34
C GLN A 82 7.50 -17.74 -15.98
N ASP A 83 8.64 -17.33 -15.44
CA ASP A 83 9.89 -18.08 -15.56
C ASP A 83 10.75 -17.91 -14.28
N GLY A 84 11.19 -19.06 -13.75
CA GLY A 84 12.53 -19.22 -13.21
C GLY A 84 12.80 -18.81 -11.75
N TYR A 85 12.63 -19.76 -10.83
CA TYR A 85 13.41 -19.79 -9.59
C TYR A 85 14.90 -19.99 -9.91
N GLY A 86 15.63 -18.88 -10.00
CA GLY A 86 17.09 -18.86 -10.12
C GLY A 86 17.77 -18.94 -8.75
N SER A 87 18.53 -20.02 -8.54
CA SER A 87 19.45 -20.22 -7.43
C SER A 87 20.51 -19.11 -7.39
N MET A 88 20.51 -18.28 -6.33
CA MET A 88 21.59 -17.34 -6.06
C MET A 88 22.66 -18.02 -5.22
N GLY A 89 23.80 -18.30 -5.86
CA GLY A 89 25.03 -18.73 -5.24
C GLY A 89 25.74 -17.60 -4.48
N ASP A 90 26.61 -18.04 -3.58
CA ASP A 90 27.45 -17.24 -2.70
C ASP A 90 28.34 -16.23 -3.45
N PRO A 91 28.41 -14.96 -3.01
CA PRO A 91 29.52 -14.11 -3.38
C PRO A 91 30.69 -14.33 -2.42
N SER A 92 31.65 -15.10 -2.92
CA SER A 92 33.04 -15.15 -2.47
C SER A 92 33.63 -13.77 -2.14
N SER A 93 34.34 -13.74 -1.02
CA SER A 93 35.17 -12.66 -0.48
C SER A 93 36.24 -12.20 -1.48
N SER A 94 36.22 -10.91 -1.85
CA SER A 94 37.37 -10.24 -2.46
C SER A 94 37.93 -9.20 -1.50
N SER A 95 39.09 -9.55 -0.95
CA SER A 95 39.94 -8.74 -0.09
C SER A 95 40.48 -7.55 -0.88
N PHE A 96 40.14 -6.33 -0.47
CA PHE A 96 40.72 -5.11 -1.02
C PHE A 96 41.73 -4.53 -0.01
N SER A 97 43.00 -4.86 -0.22
CA SER A 97 44.14 -4.22 0.44
C SER A 97 44.49 -2.92 -0.29
N GLN A 98 44.18 -1.77 0.30
CA GLN A 98 44.78 -0.48 -0.08
C GLN A 98 46.03 -0.24 0.74
N GLY A 99 47.18 -0.28 0.07
CA GLY A 99 48.46 0.15 0.60
C GLY A 99 48.55 1.68 0.65
N PHE A 100 48.93 2.21 1.80
CA PHE A 100 49.40 3.59 1.97
C PHE A 100 50.94 3.60 1.92
N PRO A 101 51.58 4.34 1.00
CA PRO A 101 53.00 4.62 1.10
C PRO A 101 53.26 5.93 1.85
N GLY A 102 54.34 5.93 2.63
CA GLY A 102 55.22 7.09 2.68
C GLY A 102 55.10 8.00 3.91
N SER A 103 55.70 7.54 5.01
CA SER A 103 56.29 8.39 6.05
C SER A 103 57.45 9.22 5.47
N GLY A 104 57.43 10.53 5.69
CA GLY A 104 58.56 11.43 5.48
C GLY A 104 58.72 12.37 6.68
N PRO A 105 59.86 12.36 7.39
CA PRO A 105 60.17 13.36 8.39
C PRO A 105 60.97 14.50 7.73
N HIS A 106 60.43 15.71 7.75
CA HIS A 106 61.23 16.91 7.46
C HIS A 106 61.24 17.84 8.67
N ASN A 107 62.39 17.78 9.36
CA ASN A 107 62.90 18.85 10.20
C ASN A 107 63.32 20.03 9.31
N SER A 108 62.95 21.25 9.71
CA SER A 108 63.61 22.51 9.36
C SER A 108 63.04 23.54 10.33
N GLU A 109 63.70 23.74 11.47
CA GLU A 109 64.76 24.74 11.69
C GLU A 109 64.26 26.18 11.58
N GLY A 110 64.52 26.92 12.65
CA GLY A 110 63.92 28.21 12.95
C GLY A 110 64.34 29.34 12.01
N ALA A 111 63.39 30.22 11.74
CA ALA A 111 63.64 31.54 11.20
C ALA A 111 63.17 32.61 12.22
N PRO A 112 63.99 33.62 12.53
CA PRO A 112 63.67 34.66 13.50
C PRO A 112 62.84 35.80 12.88
N GLY A 113 61.83 36.23 13.64
CA GLY A 113 61.39 37.63 13.75
C GLY A 113 61.13 38.41 12.46
N GLY A 114 60.07 38.07 11.73
CA GLY A 114 59.45 38.96 10.75
C GLY A 114 58.35 39.83 11.41
N PRO A 115 58.19 41.11 11.03
CA PRO A 115 57.17 41.98 11.58
C PRO A 115 55.76 41.46 11.25
N MET A 116 54.93 41.35 12.29
CA MET A 116 53.50 41.02 12.21
C MET A 116 52.77 42.03 11.30
N LEU A 117 52.56 41.67 10.04
CA LEU A 117 51.52 42.29 9.24
C LEU A 117 50.17 41.74 9.72
N PRO A 118 49.15 42.59 9.98
CA PRO A 118 47.78 42.16 10.22
C PRO A 118 47.19 41.62 8.91
N GLY A 119 47.66 40.44 8.51
CA GLY A 119 47.15 39.67 7.39
C GLY A 119 45.79 39.12 7.78
N ALA A 120 44.76 39.72 7.21
CA ALA A 120 43.40 39.23 7.24
C ALA A 120 43.35 37.81 6.64
N TYR A 121 43.57 36.79 7.47
CA TYR A 121 43.15 35.42 7.21
C TYR A 121 41.62 35.38 7.27
N ALA A 122 40.98 35.95 6.25
CA ALA A 122 39.62 35.61 5.89
C ALA A 122 39.64 34.15 5.42
N GLY A 123 39.65 33.22 6.37
CA GLY A 123 39.54 31.80 6.10
C GLY A 123 38.35 31.56 5.16
N PRO A 124 38.47 30.64 4.19
CA PRO A 124 37.42 30.39 3.21
C PRO A 124 36.11 30.13 3.95
N LYS A 125 35.19 31.08 3.85
CA LYS A 125 33.87 30.99 4.48
C LYS A 125 33.24 29.71 3.96
N SER A 126 32.87 28.84 4.89
CA SER A 126 32.48 27.42 4.78
C SER A 126 31.25 27.13 3.92
N ALA A 127 31.17 27.66 2.70
CA ALA A 127 30.10 27.39 1.74
C ALA A 127 30.00 25.90 1.37
N GLN A 128 31.10 25.16 1.51
CA GLN A 128 31.23 23.76 1.10
C GLN A 128 30.30 22.79 1.85
N GLY A 129 29.90 23.11 3.09
CA GLY A 129 29.03 22.21 3.88
C GLY A 129 27.58 22.17 3.42
N SER A 130 27.10 23.20 2.71
CA SER A 130 25.69 23.32 2.31
C SER A 130 25.33 22.48 1.09
N GLU A 131 26.31 22.18 0.22
CA GLU A 131 26.09 21.45 -1.04
C GLU A 131 25.87 19.96 -0.82
N ILE A 132 26.47 19.37 0.22
CA ILE A 132 26.40 17.93 0.52
C ILE A 132 25.13 17.59 1.33
N PHE A 133 24.53 18.57 2.01
CA PHE A 133 23.39 18.34 2.90
C PHE A 133 22.16 17.78 2.16
N ALA A 134 21.75 18.42 1.06
CA ALA A 134 20.56 18.03 0.32
C ALA A 134 20.59 16.57 -0.18
N PRO A 135 21.64 16.10 -0.89
CA PRO A 135 21.69 14.70 -1.33
C PRO A 135 21.75 13.72 -0.16
N LEU A 136 22.53 14.00 0.88
CA LEU A 136 22.65 13.12 2.05
C LEU A 136 21.32 12.97 2.78
N PHE A 137 20.59 14.08 2.97
CA PHE A 137 19.28 14.08 3.61
C PHE A 137 18.25 13.28 2.78
N THR A 138 18.19 13.50 1.48
CA THR A 138 17.24 12.80 0.59
C THR A 138 17.53 11.30 0.52
N VAL A 139 18.81 10.89 0.40
CA VAL A 139 19.20 9.48 0.44
C VAL A 139 18.83 8.86 1.78
N GLY A 140 19.06 9.57 2.90
CA GLY A 140 18.63 9.12 4.22
C GLY A 140 17.13 8.89 4.32
N CYS A 141 16.31 9.84 3.83
CA CYS A 141 14.85 9.71 3.81
C CYS A 141 14.40 8.52 2.96
N LEU A 142 14.97 8.37 1.76
CA LEU A 142 14.66 7.23 0.89
C LEU A 142 15.03 5.91 1.56
N MET A 143 16.21 5.78 2.16
CA MET A 143 16.63 4.55 2.84
C MET A 143 15.69 4.16 3.99
N VAL A 144 15.20 5.13 4.75
CA VAL A 144 14.26 4.89 5.86
C VAL A 144 12.87 4.53 5.33
N PHE A 145 12.33 5.28 4.37
CA PHE A 145 10.93 5.11 3.96
C PHE A 145 10.71 4.14 2.80
N LEU A 146 11.73 3.75 2.05
CA LEU A 146 11.57 2.88 0.88
C LEU A 146 11.00 1.52 1.26
N THR A 147 11.48 0.91 2.36
CA THR A 147 11.00 -0.39 2.84
C THR A 147 9.50 -0.39 3.15
N PRO A 148 8.96 0.47 4.05
CA PRO A 148 7.53 0.48 4.33
C PRO A 148 6.68 0.91 3.13
N ILE A 149 7.16 1.82 2.27
CA ILE A 149 6.47 2.19 1.02
C ILE A 149 6.34 0.96 0.11
N TRP A 150 7.44 0.24 -0.10
CA TRP A 150 7.45 -0.96 -0.94
C TRP A 150 6.53 -2.05 -0.40
N GLN A 151 6.57 -2.31 0.91
CA GLN A 151 5.70 -3.29 1.55
C GLN A 151 4.22 -2.99 1.32
N LEU A 152 3.80 -1.72 1.45
CA LEU A 152 2.41 -1.32 1.27
C LEU A 152 2.00 -1.41 -0.21
N VAL A 153 2.85 -0.95 -1.14
CA VAL A 153 2.62 -1.07 -2.58
C VAL A 153 2.52 -2.54 -3.00
N TYR A 154 3.46 -3.38 -2.56
CA TYR A 154 3.46 -4.81 -2.85
C TYR A 154 2.22 -5.51 -2.32
N LEU A 155 1.78 -5.16 -1.10
CA LEU A 155 0.56 -5.72 -0.53
C LEU A 155 -0.67 -5.35 -1.37
N THR A 156 -0.75 -4.12 -1.85
CA THR A 156 -1.88 -3.66 -2.68
C THR A 156 -1.84 -4.18 -4.11
N GLN A 157 -0.73 -4.79 -4.54
CA GLN A 157 -0.64 -5.48 -5.83
C GLN A 157 -1.15 -6.92 -5.76
N ASP A 158 -1.38 -7.47 -4.56
CA ASP A 158 -1.95 -8.81 -4.42
C ASP A 158 -3.38 -8.85 -4.99
N ALA A 159 -3.68 -9.83 -5.85
CA ALA A 159 -4.98 -9.95 -6.50
C ALA A 159 -6.14 -10.08 -5.49
N ASP A 160 -5.90 -10.77 -4.37
CA ASP A 160 -6.91 -10.95 -3.32
C ASP A 160 -7.20 -9.60 -2.65
N VAL A 161 -6.15 -8.82 -2.37
CA VAL A 161 -6.30 -7.48 -1.79
C VAL A 161 -6.96 -6.51 -2.77
N GLN A 162 -6.58 -6.54 -4.05
CA GLN A 162 -7.15 -5.69 -5.09
C GLN A 162 -8.64 -5.94 -5.29
N PHE A 163 -9.07 -7.21 -5.34
CA PHE A 163 -10.47 -7.57 -5.51
C PHE A 163 -11.34 -7.06 -4.35
N TRP A 164 -10.89 -7.20 -3.10
CA TRP A 164 -11.72 -6.87 -1.94
C TRP A 164 -11.62 -5.43 -1.44
N LEU A 165 -10.44 -4.81 -1.54
CA LEU A 165 -10.18 -3.47 -1.01
C LEU A 165 -10.06 -2.40 -2.11
N GLY A 166 -9.92 -2.82 -3.38
CA GLY A 166 -9.74 -1.94 -4.51
C GLY A 166 -8.30 -1.44 -4.69
N ARG A 167 -8.06 -0.79 -5.83
CA ARG A 167 -6.71 -0.38 -6.28
C ARG A 167 -6.20 0.93 -5.66
N SER A 168 -7.04 1.71 -5.01
CA SER A 168 -6.72 3.08 -4.57
C SER A 168 -5.73 3.14 -3.41
N TRP A 169 -5.73 2.16 -2.51
CA TRP A 169 -4.95 2.18 -1.27
C TRP A 169 -3.43 2.24 -1.49
N GLY A 170 -2.91 1.59 -2.53
CA GLY A 170 -1.48 1.60 -2.85
C GLY A 170 -0.98 2.89 -3.52
N GLN A 171 -1.89 3.65 -4.12
CA GLN A 171 -1.52 4.80 -4.96
C GLN A 171 -0.95 5.95 -4.12
N LEU A 172 -1.52 6.22 -2.93
CA LEU A 172 -1.03 7.30 -2.08
C LEU A 172 0.39 7.04 -1.58
N ALA A 173 0.68 5.81 -1.15
CA ALA A 173 2.02 5.40 -0.72
C ALA A 173 3.03 5.48 -1.86
N ALA A 174 2.64 5.07 -3.07
CA ALA A 174 3.48 5.15 -4.27
C ALA A 174 3.87 6.59 -4.67
N LEU A 175 3.11 7.61 -4.22
CA LEU A 175 3.42 9.03 -4.48
C LEU A 175 4.41 9.63 -3.48
N LEU A 176 4.66 9.00 -2.33
CA LEU A 176 5.57 9.53 -1.30
C LEU A 176 7.02 9.76 -1.78
N PRO A 177 7.62 8.92 -2.66
CA PRO A 177 8.94 9.21 -3.20
C PRO A 177 9.04 10.55 -3.94
N LEU A 178 7.97 10.98 -4.63
CA LEU A 178 7.92 12.26 -5.33
C LEU A 178 8.01 13.46 -4.37
N MET A 179 7.49 13.31 -3.15
CA MET A 179 7.61 14.33 -2.11
C MET A 179 9.08 14.50 -1.66
N PHE A 180 9.88 13.44 -1.57
CA PHE A 180 11.31 13.55 -1.25
C PHE A 180 12.09 14.26 -2.35
N VAL A 181 11.72 14.02 -3.61
CA VAL A 181 12.27 14.75 -4.77
C VAL A 181 11.92 16.24 -4.68
N GLY A 182 10.67 16.57 -4.31
CA GLY A 182 10.27 17.96 -4.04
C GLY A 182 11.09 18.62 -2.92
N GLY A 183 11.29 17.89 -1.81
CA GLY A 183 12.13 18.34 -0.69
C GLY A 183 13.59 18.58 -1.10
N PHE A 184 14.15 17.71 -1.94
CA PHE A 184 15.49 17.87 -2.51
C PHE A 184 15.61 19.18 -3.30
N PHE A 185 14.68 19.43 -4.24
CA PHE A 185 14.68 20.67 -5.03
C PHE A 185 14.48 21.91 -4.16
N ALA A 186 13.65 21.84 -3.12
CA ALA A 186 13.49 22.94 -2.17
C ALA A 186 14.80 23.26 -1.44
N HIS A 187 15.56 22.25 -1.00
CA HIS A 187 16.87 22.44 -0.39
C HIS A 187 17.91 23.01 -1.38
N LEU A 188 17.90 22.59 -2.64
CA LEU A 188 18.77 23.15 -3.69
C LEU A 188 18.47 24.63 -3.96
N LYS A 189 17.19 25.00 -4.07
CA LYS A 189 16.78 26.39 -4.34
C LYS A 189 17.12 27.33 -3.18
N LEU A 190 16.91 26.89 -1.95
CA LEU A 190 17.15 27.71 -0.76
C LEU A 190 18.63 27.80 -0.38
N ARG A 191 19.49 26.94 -0.95
CA ARG A 191 20.95 26.83 -0.66
C ARG A 191 21.29 26.78 0.84
N ARG A 192 20.32 26.39 1.67
CA ARG A 192 20.39 26.35 3.13
C ARG A 192 19.52 25.22 3.66
N PRO A 193 19.88 24.59 4.79
CA PRO A 193 19.06 23.57 5.43
C PRO A 193 17.78 24.21 6.00
N HIS A 194 16.71 24.20 5.21
CA HIS A 194 15.42 24.73 5.62
C HIS A 194 14.73 23.75 6.58
N ARG A 195 14.60 24.15 7.85
CA ARG A 195 14.14 23.29 8.94
C ARG A 195 12.74 22.73 8.69
N LEU A 196 11.83 23.56 8.16
CA LEU A 196 10.47 23.13 7.88
C LEU A 196 10.41 22.09 6.76
N THR A 197 11.21 22.24 5.70
CA THR A 197 11.28 21.26 4.61
C THR A 197 11.77 19.91 5.10
N ALA A 198 12.83 19.91 5.92
CA ALA A 198 13.35 18.68 6.51
C ALA A 198 12.33 18.03 7.47
N LEU A 199 11.66 18.83 8.31
CA LEU A 199 10.63 18.35 9.23
C LEU A 199 9.43 17.76 8.48
N LEU A 200 8.92 18.45 7.47
CA LEU A 200 7.80 17.98 6.66
C LEU A 200 8.14 16.70 5.89
N SER A 201 9.37 16.60 5.37
CA SER A 201 9.84 15.41 4.67
C SER A 201 9.96 14.19 5.57
N LEU A 202 9.99 14.34 6.91
CA LEU A 202 9.99 13.23 7.86
C LEU A 202 8.60 12.97 8.45
N LEU A 203 7.88 14.03 8.83
CA LEU A 203 6.58 13.90 9.50
C LEU A 203 5.47 13.43 8.55
N VAL A 204 5.37 14.02 7.36
CA VAL A 204 4.29 13.68 6.42
C VAL A 204 4.29 12.21 5.99
N PRO A 205 5.41 11.61 5.53
CA PRO A 205 5.39 10.21 5.11
C PRO A 205 5.15 9.26 6.28
N SER A 206 5.70 9.55 7.47
CA SER A 206 5.43 8.77 8.68
C SER A 206 3.94 8.77 9.03
N MET A 207 3.27 9.93 8.99
CA MET A 207 1.85 10.03 9.30
C MET A 207 0.98 9.33 8.25
N VAL A 208 1.28 9.52 6.96
CA VAL A 208 0.57 8.85 5.86
C VAL A 208 0.68 7.33 5.99
N LEU A 209 1.89 6.79 6.12
CA LEU A 209 2.10 5.34 6.24
C LEU A 209 1.48 4.75 7.52
N LEU A 210 1.46 5.52 8.62
CA LEU A 210 0.83 5.08 9.87
C LEU A 210 -0.70 5.00 9.72
N VAL A 211 -1.33 6.00 9.12
CA VAL A 211 -2.78 6.02 8.87
C VAL A 211 -3.16 4.91 7.89
N GLU A 212 -2.48 4.82 6.75
CA GLU A 212 -2.72 3.78 5.74
C GLU A 212 -2.55 2.37 6.35
N GLY A 213 -1.50 2.16 7.15
CA GLY A 213 -1.29 0.89 7.84
C GLY A 213 -2.38 0.55 8.85
N HIS A 214 -2.88 1.54 9.59
CA HIS A 214 -3.97 1.34 10.56
C HIS A 214 -5.29 0.95 9.87
N GLU A 215 -5.70 1.72 8.87
CA GLU A 215 -6.93 1.46 8.11
C GLU A 215 -6.87 0.11 7.39
N LEU A 216 -5.74 -0.18 6.72
CA LEU A 216 -5.56 -1.43 6.00
C LEU A 216 -5.57 -2.64 6.94
N MET A 217 -5.01 -2.52 8.15
CA MET A 217 -5.06 -3.58 9.15
C MET A 217 -6.50 -3.84 9.62
N GLY A 218 -7.26 -2.78 9.94
CA GLY A 218 -8.65 -2.89 10.36
C GLY A 218 -9.52 -3.55 9.29
N LEU A 219 -9.47 -3.04 8.06
CA LEU A 219 -10.18 -3.60 6.91
C LEU A 219 -9.81 -5.05 6.64
N SER A 220 -8.52 -5.41 6.76
CA SER A 220 -8.06 -6.78 6.54
C SER A 220 -8.63 -7.74 7.58
N LEU A 221 -8.67 -7.34 8.86
CA LEU A 221 -9.21 -8.18 9.93
C LEU A 221 -10.73 -8.36 9.81
N ASP A 222 -11.46 -7.30 9.45
CA ASP A 222 -12.91 -7.35 9.23
C ASP A 222 -13.25 -8.28 8.05
N LYS A 223 -12.53 -8.14 6.92
CA LYS A 223 -12.69 -9.02 5.76
C LYS A 223 -12.32 -10.47 6.09
N ALA A 224 -11.20 -10.70 6.79
CA ALA A 224 -10.79 -12.04 7.20
C ALA A 224 -11.87 -12.72 8.07
N SER A 225 -12.49 -11.97 9.00
CA SER A 225 -13.56 -12.49 9.86
C SER A 225 -14.81 -12.85 9.06
N GLY A 226 -15.28 -11.97 8.18
CA GLY A 226 -16.44 -12.23 7.32
C GLY A 226 -16.21 -13.35 6.30
N LEU A 227 -15.00 -13.47 5.75
CA LEU A 227 -14.65 -14.54 4.82
C LEU A 227 -14.55 -15.89 5.53
N ARG A 228 -14.04 -15.93 6.76
CA ARG A 228 -13.93 -17.16 7.56
C ARG A 228 -15.27 -17.65 8.12
N SER A 229 -16.28 -16.79 8.26
CA SER A 229 -17.55 -17.20 8.86
C SER A 229 -18.27 -18.26 8.04
N ALA A 230 -18.85 -19.28 8.68
CA ALA A 230 -19.66 -20.30 8.00
C ALA A 230 -20.92 -19.75 7.31
N ASN A 231 -21.37 -18.55 7.66
CA ASN A 231 -22.46 -17.87 6.97
C ASN A 231 -22.00 -17.35 5.60
N CYS A 232 -22.58 -17.87 4.52
CA CYS A 232 -22.30 -17.42 3.16
C CYS A 232 -22.87 -16.02 2.86
N GLN A 233 -23.78 -15.53 3.70
CA GLN A 233 -24.41 -14.20 3.61
C GLN A 233 -23.80 -13.20 4.59
N ALA A 234 -22.56 -13.43 5.04
CA ALA A 234 -21.91 -12.53 6.01
C ALA A 234 -21.80 -11.08 5.50
N PHE A 235 -21.56 -10.92 4.20
CA PHE A 235 -21.60 -9.63 3.51
C PHE A 235 -21.80 -9.84 2.00
N GLU A 236 -22.24 -8.78 1.30
CA GLU A 236 -22.70 -8.83 -0.10
C GLU A 236 -21.69 -9.48 -1.06
N GLY A 237 -20.44 -9.02 -1.07
CA GLY A 237 -19.43 -9.58 -1.98
C GLY A 237 -19.14 -11.08 -1.75
N LYS A 238 -19.31 -11.59 -0.52
CA LYS A 238 -19.19 -13.04 -0.26
C LYS A 238 -20.37 -13.81 -0.84
N GLN A 239 -21.58 -13.26 -0.72
CA GLN A 239 -22.80 -13.86 -1.28
C GLN A 239 -22.76 -13.86 -2.81
N LEU A 240 -22.35 -12.75 -3.41
CA LEU A 240 -22.26 -12.60 -4.87
C LEU A 240 -21.30 -13.63 -5.48
N LEU A 241 -20.12 -13.81 -4.89
CA LEU A 241 -19.20 -14.87 -5.32
C LEU A 241 -19.75 -16.29 -5.09
N GLN A 242 -20.55 -16.51 -4.04
CA GLN A 242 -21.22 -17.80 -3.84
C GLN A 242 -22.22 -18.09 -4.96
N ASP A 243 -23.04 -17.10 -5.33
CA ASP A 243 -24.05 -17.23 -6.37
C ASP A 243 -23.39 -17.46 -7.74
N SER A 244 -22.31 -16.72 -8.04
CA SER A 244 -21.50 -16.90 -9.25
C SER A 244 -20.81 -18.27 -9.30
N TRP A 245 -20.32 -18.79 -8.17
CA TRP A 245 -19.77 -20.15 -8.09
C TRP A 245 -20.85 -21.21 -8.31
N VAL A 246 -22.05 -21.06 -7.72
CA VAL A 246 -23.17 -21.98 -7.94
C VAL A 246 -23.64 -21.98 -9.40
N ALA A 247 -23.63 -20.82 -10.07
CA ALA A 247 -23.93 -20.73 -11.50
C ALA A 247 -22.91 -21.50 -12.34
N ALA A 248 -21.61 -21.33 -12.05
CA ALA A 248 -20.52 -22.06 -12.68
C ALA A 248 -20.65 -23.59 -12.47
N ASP A 249 -20.97 -24.01 -11.24
CA ASP A 249 -21.15 -25.41 -10.90
C ASP A 249 -22.32 -26.06 -11.64
N ARG A 250 -23.47 -25.37 -11.74
CA ARG A 250 -24.64 -25.83 -12.51
C ARG A 250 -24.32 -25.98 -13.99
N LEU A 251 -23.54 -25.07 -14.57
CA LEU A 251 -23.09 -25.16 -15.95
C LEU A 251 -22.24 -26.42 -16.17
N LEU A 252 -21.30 -26.69 -15.25
CA LEU A 252 -20.50 -27.92 -15.30
C LEU A 252 -21.37 -29.19 -15.16
N GLU A 253 -22.39 -29.18 -14.30
CA GLU A 253 -23.32 -30.32 -14.19
C GLU A 253 -24.09 -30.57 -15.49
N SER A 254 -24.53 -29.52 -16.18
CA SER A 254 -25.23 -29.66 -17.45
C SER A 254 -24.31 -30.26 -18.53
N CYS A 255 -23.07 -29.77 -18.61
CA CYS A 255 -22.03 -30.24 -19.52
C CYS A 255 -21.68 -31.72 -19.30
N LYS A 256 -21.59 -32.16 -18.03
CA LYS A 256 -21.34 -33.58 -17.71
C LYS A 256 -22.47 -34.51 -18.15
N LYS A 257 -23.73 -34.06 -18.11
CA LYS A 257 -24.88 -34.87 -18.57
C LYS A 257 -24.83 -35.14 -20.06
N ASP A 258 -24.25 -34.22 -20.83
CA ASP A 258 -24.06 -34.34 -22.27
C ASP A 258 -22.85 -35.22 -22.64
N GLY A 259 -22.21 -35.84 -21.65
CA GLY A 259 -21.00 -36.65 -21.84
C GLY A 259 -19.77 -35.82 -22.20
N GLN A 260 -19.82 -34.50 -21.97
CA GLN A 260 -18.71 -33.58 -22.23
C GLN A 260 -17.74 -33.52 -21.02
N SER A 261 -16.73 -32.68 -21.21
CA SER A 261 -15.50 -32.47 -20.45
C SER A 261 -15.59 -32.46 -18.93
N VAL A 262 -14.45 -32.73 -18.28
CA VAL A 262 -14.32 -32.81 -16.81
C VAL A 262 -14.24 -31.42 -16.15
N LEU A 263 -13.74 -30.43 -16.89
CA LEU A 263 -13.49 -29.06 -16.43
C LEU A 263 -14.48 -28.06 -17.05
N LEU A 264 -14.75 -26.97 -16.32
CA LEU A 264 -15.69 -25.94 -16.74
C LEU A 264 -15.27 -25.17 -18.01
N PRO A 265 -13.99 -24.77 -18.20
CA PRO A 265 -13.57 -24.06 -19.41
C PRO A 265 -13.78 -24.83 -20.71
N ASP A 266 -13.86 -26.16 -20.64
CA ASP A 266 -14.03 -27.03 -21.79
C ASP A 266 -15.51 -27.21 -22.21
N CYS A 267 -16.45 -26.61 -21.47
CA CYS A 267 -17.87 -26.72 -21.76
C CYS A 267 -18.30 -25.74 -22.87
N SER A 268 -19.11 -26.23 -23.82
CA SER A 268 -19.52 -25.48 -25.01
C SER A 268 -20.29 -24.17 -24.74
N GLY A 269 -20.83 -23.96 -23.54
CA GLY A 269 -21.51 -22.72 -23.10
C GLY A 269 -20.69 -21.81 -22.18
N TYR A 270 -19.46 -22.19 -21.83
CA TYR A 270 -18.66 -21.48 -20.83
C TYR A 270 -18.39 -20.02 -21.21
N TRP A 271 -17.92 -19.77 -22.43
CA TRP A 271 -17.57 -18.42 -22.88
C TRP A 271 -18.77 -17.48 -22.97
N ALA A 272 -19.95 -18.00 -23.28
CA ALA A 272 -21.18 -17.20 -23.30
C ALA A 272 -21.59 -16.80 -21.87
N ALA A 273 -21.57 -17.74 -20.92
CA ALA A 273 -21.91 -17.46 -19.53
C ALA A 273 -20.86 -16.61 -18.80
N ARG A 274 -19.58 -16.73 -19.18
CA ARG A 274 -18.48 -15.92 -18.63
C ARG A 274 -18.68 -14.43 -18.90
N VAL A 275 -19.43 -14.02 -19.92
CA VAL A 275 -19.70 -12.60 -20.18
C VAL A 275 -20.46 -11.96 -19.02
N ASP A 276 -21.45 -12.67 -18.46
CA ASP A 276 -22.29 -12.16 -17.36
C ASP A 276 -21.60 -12.27 -15.99
N HIS A 277 -20.61 -13.15 -15.85
CA HIS A 277 -19.91 -13.43 -14.60
C HIS A 277 -18.40 -13.20 -14.67
N ARG A 278 -17.94 -12.35 -15.59
CA ARG A 278 -16.51 -12.27 -15.95
C ARG A 278 -15.60 -12.03 -14.76
N GLU A 279 -15.86 -10.97 -14.00
CA GLU A 279 -15.00 -10.57 -12.88
C GLU A 279 -14.94 -11.63 -11.79
N ASP A 280 -16.10 -12.22 -11.45
CA ASP A 280 -16.21 -13.25 -10.42
C ASP A 280 -15.55 -14.55 -10.84
N TRP A 281 -15.78 -15.00 -12.07
CA TRP A 281 -15.22 -16.26 -12.56
C TRP A 281 -13.72 -16.16 -12.78
N ASP A 282 -13.23 -15.03 -13.30
CA ASP A 282 -11.79 -14.77 -13.43
C ASP A 282 -11.12 -14.80 -12.05
N TYR A 283 -11.75 -14.20 -11.03
CA TYR A 283 -11.26 -14.23 -9.66
C TYR A 283 -11.28 -15.65 -9.06
N LEU A 284 -12.41 -16.36 -9.15
CA LEU A 284 -12.55 -17.74 -8.64
C LEU A 284 -11.57 -18.72 -9.31
N GLU A 285 -11.41 -18.62 -10.63
CA GLU A 285 -10.40 -19.39 -11.40
C GLU A 285 -8.99 -19.11 -10.87
N SER A 286 -8.65 -17.84 -10.62
CA SER A 286 -7.36 -17.45 -10.05
C SER A 286 -7.14 -18.02 -8.65
N LEU A 287 -8.20 -18.15 -7.84
CA LEU A 287 -8.13 -18.68 -6.49
C LEU A 287 -7.88 -20.18 -6.49
N GLU A 288 -8.62 -20.94 -7.30
CA GLU A 288 -8.39 -22.38 -7.44
C GLU A 288 -6.95 -22.64 -7.93
N THR A 289 -6.48 -21.84 -8.89
CA THR A 289 -5.12 -21.98 -9.45
C THR A 289 -4.02 -21.64 -8.45
N ARG A 290 -4.14 -20.54 -7.69
CA ARG A 290 -3.09 -20.08 -6.77
C ARG A 290 -3.10 -20.80 -5.43
N HIS A 291 -4.29 -21.11 -4.90
CA HIS A 291 -4.45 -21.62 -3.54
C HIS A 291 -4.83 -23.10 -3.48
N GLY A 292 -5.15 -23.74 -4.61
CA GLY A 292 -5.56 -25.15 -4.63
C GLY A 292 -6.82 -25.42 -3.82
N CYS A 293 -7.67 -24.41 -3.65
CA CYS A 293 -8.95 -24.50 -2.96
C CYS A 293 -10.05 -24.99 -3.92
N ALA A 294 -11.25 -25.27 -3.39
CA ALA A 294 -12.44 -25.50 -4.20
C ALA A 294 -13.72 -25.18 -3.46
N GLY A 295 -14.75 -24.83 -4.21
CA GLY A 295 -15.93 -24.22 -3.60
C GLY A 295 -15.61 -22.83 -3.07
N TRP A 296 -16.65 -22.05 -2.82
CA TRP A 296 -16.47 -20.70 -2.28
C TRP A 296 -16.71 -20.69 -0.76
N CYS A 297 -17.97 -20.78 -0.33
CA CYS A 297 -18.33 -20.75 1.09
C CYS A 297 -18.08 -22.08 1.81
N GLN A 298 -18.44 -23.19 1.16
CA GLN A 298 -18.23 -24.55 1.65
C GLN A 298 -17.28 -25.28 0.71
N ASP A 299 -16.69 -26.36 1.19
CA ASP A 299 -15.81 -27.20 0.38
C ASP A 299 -16.59 -27.75 -0.83
N GLY A 300 -16.01 -27.58 -2.02
CA GLY A 300 -16.62 -27.98 -3.28
C GLY A 300 -15.69 -28.82 -4.15
N ARG A 301 -16.12 -29.06 -5.39
CA ARG A 301 -15.25 -29.59 -6.44
C ARG A 301 -14.55 -28.45 -7.16
N GLN A 302 -13.33 -28.69 -7.62
CA GLN A 302 -12.63 -27.73 -8.47
C GLN A 302 -13.36 -27.65 -9.82
N LEU A 303 -13.62 -26.43 -10.28
CA LEU A 303 -14.31 -26.18 -11.54
C LEU A 303 -13.32 -25.85 -12.65
N TRP A 304 -12.24 -25.14 -12.34
CA TRP A 304 -11.27 -24.64 -13.32
C TRP A 304 -9.97 -25.46 -13.34
N THR A 305 -9.64 -26.13 -12.24
CA THR A 305 -8.40 -26.89 -12.11
C THR A 305 -8.64 -28.38 -11.82
N LEU A 306 -7.64 -29.22 -12.09
CA LEU A 306 -7.66 -30.64 -11.73
C LEU A 306 -6.83 -30.84 -10.46
N GLY A 307 -7.44 -31.42 -9.43
CA GLY A 307 -6.76 -31.63 -8.15
C GLY A 307 -7.70 -32.00 -7.02
N LYS A 308 -7.10 -32.22 -5.86
CA LYS A 308 -7.83 -32.41 -4.60
C LYS A 308 -7.75 -31.12 -3.81
N ALA A 309 -8.90 -30.49 -3.59
CA ALA A 309 -8.99 -29.31 -2.77
C ALA A 309 -8.70 -29.62 -1.30
N GLN A 310 -8.02 -28.68 -0.63
CA GLN A 310 -7.74 -28.78 0.80
C GLN A 310 -8.81 -28.07 1.64
N ASP A 311 -9.19 -26.86 1.23
CA ASP A 311 -10.13 -25.98 1.93
C ASP A 311 -11.06 -25.27 0.94
N SER A 312 -12.14 -24.68 1.45
CA SER A 312 -12.96 -23.71 0.71
C SER A 312 -12.18 -22.44 0.35
N CYS A 313 -12.43 -21.89 -0.84
CA CYS A 313 -11.68 -20.72 -1.31
C CYS A 313 -11.89 -19.47 -0.44
N SER A 314 -13.07 -19.30 0.19
CA SER A 314 -13.28 -18.20 1.14
C SER A 314 -12.38 -18.32 2.39
N THR A 315 -12.12 -19.53 2.87
CA THR A 315 -11.21 -19.78 4.00
C THR A 315 -9.76 -19.50 3.62
N ALA A 316 -9.33 -19.95 2.44
CA ALA A 316 -8.00 -19.66 1.92
C ALA A 316 -7.75 -18.14 1.82
N VAL A 317 -8.68 -17.39 1.24
CA VAL A 317 -8.59 -15.92 1.16
C VAL A 317 -8.59 -15.28 2.55
N ALA A 318 -9.41 -15.76 3.49
CA ALA A 318 -9.37 -15.27 4.87
C ALA A 318 -8.00 -15.45 5.54
N GLN A 319 -7.29 -16.53 5.22
CA GLN A 319 -5.91 -16.73 5.69
C GLN A 319 -4.95 -15.70 5.07
N VAL A 320 -5.07 -15.39 3.78
CA VAL A 320 -4.27 -14.32 3.14
C VAL A 320 -4.46 -12.99 3.86
N PHE A 321 -5.70 -12.58 4.14
CA PHE A 321 -5.94 -11.32 4.85
C PHE A 321 -5.40 -11.31 6.27
N SER A 322 -5.61 -12.39 7.03
CA SER A 322 -5.19 -12.44 8.43
C SER A 322 -3.67 -12.63 8.62
N GLN A 323 -3.01 -13.38 7.74
CA GLN A 323 -1.59 -13.71 7.90
C GLN A 323 -0.66 -12.80 7.09
N LYS A 324 -1.07 -12.41 5.88
CA LYS A 324 -0.26 -11.55 4.99
C LYS A 324 -0.64 -10.09 5.17
N ALA A 325 -1.88 -9.72 4.87
CA ALA A 325 -2.28 -8.31 4.84
C ALA A 325 -2.21 -7.64 6.22
N ALA A 326 -2.81 -8.24 7.25
CA ALA A 326 -2.79 -7.69 8.60
C ALA A 326 -1.37 -7.62 9.18
N ARG A 327 -0.54 -8.65 8.96
CA ARG A 327 0.84 -8.68 9.47
C ARG A 327 1.73 -7.66 8.78
N THR A 328 1.65 -7.54 7.46
CA THR A 328 2.42 -6.53 6.71
C THR A 328 1.98 -5.11 7.10
N SER A 329 0.67 -4.87 7.27
CA SER A 329 0.16 -3.58 7.74
C SER A 329 0.68 -3.24 9.14
N LEU A 330 0.69 -4.22 10.05
CA LEU A 330 1.27 -4.05 11.39
C LEU A 330 2.78 -3.72 11.33
N GLN A 331 3.55 -4.37 10.46
CA GLN A 331 4.97 -4.06 10.27
C GLN A 331 5.16 -2.61 9.83
N VAL A 332 4.37 -2.14 8.85
CA VAL A 332 4.41 -0.75 8.36
C VAL A 332 4.04 0.23 9.47
N MET A 333 3.01 -0.07 10.28
CA MET A 333 2.61 0.77 11.41
C MET A 333 3.71 0.89 12.47
N VAL A 334 4.27 -0.24 12.90
CA VAL A 334 5.33 -0.28 13.92
C VAL A 334 6.56 0.48 13.41
N TYR A 335 6.98 0.21 12.17
CA TYR A 335 8.12 0.89 11.56
C TYR A 335 7.90 2.41 11.51
N SER A 336 6.75 2.85 10.99
CA SER A 336 6.41 4.27 10.85
C SER A 336 6.32 4.97 12.20
N THR A 337 5.80 4.28 13.22
CA THR A 337 5.75 4.78 14.61
C THR A 337 7.16 4.97 15.17
N CYS A 338 8.05 3.99 15.01
CA CYS A 338 9.44 4.10 15.47
C CYS A 338 10.16 5.27 14.80
N VAL A 339 10.04 5.41 13.47
CA VAL A 339 10.64 6.54 12.73
C VAL A 339 10.09 7.87 13.22
N LEU A 340 8.78 7.97 13.45
CA LEU A 340 8.13 9.18 13.96
C LEU A 340 8.65 9.56 15.35
N VAL A 341 8.76 8.59 16.27
CA VAL A 341 9.28 8.82 17.63
C VAL A 341 10.73 9.30 17.58
N VAL A 342 11.58 8.67 16.75
CA VAL A 342 12.99 9.07 16.59
C VAL A 342 13.08 10.49 16.00
N ALA A 343 12.30 10.79 14.96
CA ALA A 343 12.27 12.11 14.32
C ALA A 343 11.82 13.19 15.32
N CYS A 344 10.72 12.95 16.05
CA CYS A 344 10.25 13.86 17.09
C CYS A 344 11.31 14.06 18.18
N SER A 345 11.93 12.99 18.68
CA SER A 345 12.97 13.07 19.70
C SER A 345 14.18 13.89 19.25
N ALA A 346 14.65 13.65 18.02
CA ALA A 346 15.75 14.40 17.42
C ALA A 346 15.41 15.89 17.28
N THR A 347 14.19 16.23 16.85
CA THR A 347 13.78 17.64 16.71
C THR A 347 13.72 18.36 18.06
N VAL A 348 13.20 17.72 19.11
CA VAL A 348 13.19 18.28 20.47
C VAL A 348 14.61 18.49 20.97
N ALA A 349 15.50 17.51 20.80
CA ALA A 349 16.90 17.61 21.21
C ALA A 349 17.61 18.79 20.53
N VAL A 350 17.42 18.98 19.23
CA VAL A 350 17.98 20.11 18.48
C VAL A 350 17.45 21.45 19.00
N VAL A 351 16.15 21.54 19.29
CA VAL A 351 15.54 22.77 19.83
C VAL A 351 16.08 23.09 21.22
N VAL A 352 16.21 22.10 22.10
CA VAL A 352 16.77 22.26 23.45
C VAL A 352 18.23 22.70 23.38
N TRP A 353 19.04 22.05 22.55
CA TRP A 353 20.45 22.38 22.37
C TRP A 353 20.65 23.82 21.88
N GLN A 354 19.82 24.28 20.92
CA GLN A 354 19.87 25.66 20.43
C GLN A 354 19.53 26.68 21.53
N ARG A 355 18.57 26.37 22.41
CA ARG A 355 18.22 27.24 23.54
C ARG A 355 19.36 27.39 24.53
N GLN A 356 20.04 26.29 24.87
CA GLN A 356 21.17 26.32 25.81
C GLN A 356 22.35 27.13 25.26
N GLY A 357 22.65 27.01 23.97
CA GLY A 357 23.71 27.78 23.33
C GLY A 357 23.48 29.30 23.34
N HIS A 358 22.22 29.75 23.40
CA HIS A 358 21.88 31.16 23.54
C HIS A 358 22.00 31.69 24.97
N ALA A 359 21.78 30.85 25.98
CA ALA A 359 21.86 31.28 27.39
C ALA A 359 23.30 31.44 27.90
N SER A 360 24.28 30.86 27.22
CA SER A 360 25.70 30.92 27.59
C SER A 360 26.44 32.12 26.99
N LYS A 361 25.78 32.94 26.17
CA LYS A 361 26.34 34.18 25.57
C LYS A 361 25.70 35.38 26.24
#